data_AF-A0A519K884-F1
#
_entry.id   AF-A0A519K884-F1
#
_cell.length_a   1.000
_cell.length_b   1.000
_cell.length_c   1.000
_cell.angle_alpha   90.00
_cell.angle_beta   90.00
_cell.angle_gamma   90.00
#
_symmetry.space_group_name_H-M   'P 1'
#
loop_
_entity.id
_entity.type
_entity.pdbx_description
1 polymer ?
#
loop_
_entity_poly.entity_id
_entity_poly.type
_entity_poly.pdbx_seq_one_letter_code
_entity_poly.pdbx_strand_id
1 'polypeptide(L)'
;MENRIELLTAKKLVGIRLAMSFTDNRTFELWNRFMPIANAIQNRIGSDLISMQLYPDGFFDNFDPNATFYKWAAVEVSEFATIPPELETYLLPAGLYSVFLYKGRAADASATFKFILGPWMAGSGYKLDS
;
A
#
# COMPACT_ATOMS: atom_id res chain seq x y z
N MET A 1 -16.62 10.71 -4.82
CA MET A 1 -15.52 9.81 -5.21
C MET A 1 -16.14 8.51 -5.67
N GLU A 2 -15.81 8.05 -6.86
CA GLU A 2 -16.31 6.76 -7.36
C GLU A 2 -15.61 5.63 -6.60
N ASN A 3 -16.40 4.75 -5.98
CA ASN A 3 -15.91 3.57 -5.29
C ASN A 3 -16.56 2.32 -5.86
N ARG A 4 -15.85 1.21 -5.82
CA ARG A 4 -16.38 -0.12 -6.16
C ARG A 4 -15.84 -1.15 -5.19
N ILE A 5 -16.64 -2.18 -4.93
CA ILE A 5 -16.19 -3.38 -4.23
C ILE A 5 -15.78 -4.37 -5.31
N GLU A 6 -14.54 -4.85 -5.25
CA GLU A 6 -13.96 -5.71 -6.26
C GLU A 6 -13.32 -6.93 -5.60
N LEU A 7 -13.59 -8.11 -6.13
CA LEU A 7 -12.89 -9.33 -5.75
C LEU A 7 -11.57 -9.37 -6.53
N LEU A 8 -10.45 -9.07 -5.84
CA LEU A 8 -9.12 -9.13 -6.45
C LEU A 8 -8.54 -10.53 -6.29
N THR A 9 -7.80 -10.96 -7.32
CA THR A 9 -6.90 -12.11 -7.21
C THR A 9 -5.67 -11.72 -6.41
N ALA A 10 -5.00 -12.71 -5.81
CA ALA A 10 -3.77 -12.48 -5.08
C ALA A 10 -2.70 -11.85 -6.00
N LYS A 11 -1.91 -10.93 -5.45
CA LYS A 11 -0.81 -10.26 -6.16
C LYS A 11 0.51 -10.59 -5.50
N LYS A 12 1.50 -10.96 -6.31
CA LYS A 12 2.88 -11.15 -5.86
C LYS A 12 3.60 -9.82 -6.02
N LEU A 13 4.07 -9.25 -4.92
CA LEU A 13 4.77 -7.98 -4.88
C LEU A 13 6.24 -8.19 -4.55
N VAL A 14 7.11 -7.47 -5.24
CA VAL A 14 8.54 -7.40 -4.95
C VAL A 14 8.90 -5.94 -4.73
N GLY A 15 9.58 -5.64 -3.64
CA GLY A 15 9.85 -4.26 -3.25
C GLY A 15 10.77 -4.12 -2.07
N ILE A 16 10.75 -2.94 -1.47
CA ILE A 16 11.37 -2.70 -0.17
C ILE A 16 10.35 -2.07 0.76
N ARG A 17 10.55 -2.24 2.07
CA ARG A 17 9.75 -1.56 3.09
C ARG A 17 10.58 -0.77 4.08
N LEU A 18 9.94 0.22 4.67
CA LEU A 18 10.45 0.97 5.81
C LEU A 18 9.37 1.11 6.88
N ALA A 19 9.78 0.97 8.14
CA ALA A 19 8.98 1.41 9.28
C ALA A 19 8.94 2.94 9.29
N MET A 20 7.75 3.51 9.50
CA MET A 20 7.55 4.94 9.61
C MET A 20 6.24 5.23 10.34
N SER A 21 5.99 6.50 10.66
CA SER A 21 4.71 6.98 11.17
C SER A 21 4.20 8.13 10.28
N PHE A 22 3.02 8.68 10.59
CA PHE A 22 2.55 9.88 9.88
C PHE A 22 3.36 11.11 10.26
N THR A 23 3.89 11.16 11.49
CA THR A 23 4.77 12.25 11.96
C THR A 23 6.21 12.12 11.48
N ASP A 24 6.76 10.90 11.43
CA ASP A 24 8.08 10.58 10.87
C ASP A 24 7.92 9.94 9.49
N ASN A 25 7.56 10.76 8.50
CA ASN A 25 7.27 10.27 7.16
C ASN A 25 8.54 10.10 6.33
N ARG A 26 8.95 8.83 6.15
CA ARG A 26 10.14 8.44 5.37
C ARG A 26 9.83 7.99 3.94
N THR A 27 8.69 8.42 3.37
CA THR A 27 8.26 8.02 2.02
C THR A 27 9.28 8.42 0.94
N PHE A 28 9.89 9.60 1.04
CA PHE A 28 10.90 10.04 0.06
C PHE A 28 12.15 9.15 0.07
N GLU A 29 12.64 8.80 1.27
CA GLU A 29 13.75 7.87 1.43
C GLU A 29 13.43 6.50 0.84
N LEU A 30 12.23 5.98 1.14
CA LEU A 30 11.75 4.70 0.62
C LEU A 30 11.80 4.66 -0.91
N TRP A 31 11.22 5.66 -1.58
CA TRP A 31 11.18 5.70 -3.04
C TRP A 31 12.57 5.94 -3.65
N ASN A 32 13.41 6.80 -3.08
CA ASN A 32 14.77 7.01 -3.59
C ASN A 32 15.62 5.75 -3.53
N ARG A 33 15.41 4.90 -2.51
CA ARG A 33 16.10 3.61 -2.40
C ARG A 33 15.53 2.58 -3.38
N PHE A 34 14.23 2.61 -3.63
CA PHE A 34 13.57 1.63 -4.49
C PHE A 34 13.80 1.88 -5.99
N MET A 35 13.68 3.13 -6.44
CA MET A 35 13.66 3.47 -7.87
C MET A 35 14.88 3.00 -8.66
N PRO A 36 16.13 3.08 -8.14
CA PRO A 36 17.30 2.56 -8.85
C PRO A 36 17.26 1.03 -9.06
N ILE A 37 16.60 0.30 -8.15
CA ILE A 37 16.54 -1.16 -8.14
C ILE A 37 15.32 -1.67 -8.92
N ALA A 38 14.24 -0.89 -8.99
CA ALA A 38 12.95 -1.29 -9.59
C ALA A 38 13.07 -1.81 -11.03
N ASN A 39 14.00 -1.27 -11.83
CA ASN A 39 14.21 -1.70 -13.22
C ASN A 39 14.93 -3.06 -13.34
N ALA A 40 15.62 -3.52 -12.30
CA ALA A 40 16.28 -4.83 -12.28
C ALA A 40 15.32 -5.98 -11.96
N ILE A 41 14.11 -5.67 -11.47
CA ILE A 41 13.11 -6.66 -11.08
C ILE A 41 12.58 -7.36 -12.32
N GLN A 42 12.79 -8.68 -12.38
CA GLN A 42 12.31 -9.53 -13.46
C GLN A 42 10.82 -9.85 -13.29
N ASN A 43 10.19 -10.31 -14.36
CA ASN A 43 8.81 -10.82 -14.35
C ASN A 43 7.75 -9.79 -13.91
N ARG A 44 8.04 -8.49 -14.08
CA ARG A 44 7.13 -7.40 -13.72
C ARG A 44 5.85 -7.47 -14.55
N ILE A 45 4.71 -7.33 -13.88
CA ILE A 45 3.40 -7.18 -14.50
C ILE A 45 3.09 -5.69 -14.61
N GLY A 46 3.00 -5.20 -15.86
CA GLY A 46 2.69 -3.81 -16.16
C GLY A 46 3.78 -2.82 -15.76
N SER A 47 3.43 -1.54 -15.75
CA SER A 47 4.33 -0.42 -15.46
C SER A 47 4.02 0.29 -14.13
N ASP A 48 3.04 -0.20 -13.40
CA ASP A 48 2.57 0.45 -12.18
C ASP A 48 3.57 0.28 -11.03
N LEU A 49 3.64 1.31 -10.19
CA LEU A 49 4.38 1.32 -8.94
C LEU A 49 3.37 1.29 -7.80
N ILE A 50 3.60 0.40 -6.83
CA ILE A 50 2.67 0.15 -5.74
C ILE A 50 3.21 0.78 -4.47
N SER A 51 2.43 1.70 -3.91
CA SER A 51 2.66 2.29 -2.58
C SER A 51 1.73 1.63 -1.56
N MET A 52 2.16 0.53 -0.95
CA MET A 52 1.35 -0.21 0.02
C MET A 52 1.68 0.21 1.46
N GLN A 53 0.67 0.27 2.33
CA GLN A 53 0.83 0.51 3.77
C GLN A 53 0.26 -0.69 4.52
N LEU A 54 1.04 -1.27 5.42
CA LEU A 54 0.66 -2.36 6.31
C LEU A 54 0.57 -1.81 7.72
N TYR A 55 -0.66 -1.70 8.22
CA TYR A 55 -0.95 -1.28 9.58
C TYR A 55 -1.07 -2.51 10.48
N PRO A 56 -0.59 -2.46 11.72
CA PRO A 56 -0.89 -3.50 12.70
C PRO A 56 -2.38 -3.52 13.07
N ASP A 57 -2.85 -4.63 13.64
CA ASP A 57 -4.20 -4.79 14.14
C ASP A 57 -4.58 -3.63 15.09
N GLY A 58 -5.79 -3.11 14.93
CA GLY A 58 -6.33 -2.05 15.79
C GLY A 58 -5.66 -0.68 15.60
N PHE A 59 -4.80 -0.50 14.59
CA PHE A 59 -4.10 0.78 14.35
C PHE A 59 -5.04 2.00 14.26
N PHE A 60 -6.26 1.80 13.77
CA PHE A 60 -7.26 2.87 13.62
C PHE A 60 -8.26 2.98 14.78
N ASP A 61 -8.25 2.05 15.75
CA ASP A 61 -9.19 2.08 16.89
C ASP A 61 -8.91 3.27 17.81
N ASN A 62 -7.63 3.58 18.01
CA ASN A 62 -7.16 4.77 18.71
C ASN A 62 -6.03 5.41 17.89
N PHE A 63 -6.41 6.13 16.83
CA PHE A 63 -5.47 6.72 15.88
C PHE A 63 -4.42 7.61 16.59
N ASP A 64 -3.16 7.19 16.52
CA ASP A 64 -2.00 7.98 16.92
C ASP A 64 -1.12 8.22 15.68
N PRO A 65 -0.88 9.48 15.27
CA PRO A 65 -0.05 9.77 14.11
C PRO A 65 1.43 9.39 14.30
N ASN A 66 1.86 9.08 15.53
CA ASN A 66 3.19 8.55 15.85
C ASN A 66 3.25 7.02 15.81
N ALA A 67 2.11 6.33 15.76
CA ALA A 67 2.08 4.88 15.67
C ALA A 67 2.82 4.42 14.41
N THR A 68 3.67 3.42 14.58
CA THR A 68 4.51 2.90 13.51
C THR A 68 3.74 1.90 12.65
N PHE A 69 3.92 2.01 11.34
CA PHE A 69 3.44 1.06 10.35
C PHE A 69 4.55 0.78 9.33
N TYR A 70 4.38 -0.25 8.50
CA TYR A 70 5.29 -0.50 7.39
C TYR A 70 4.73 0.10 6.11
N LYS A 71 5.56 0.87 5.41
CA LYS A 71 5.26 1.30 4.03
C LYS A 71 6.16 0.58 3.06
N TRP A 72 5.57 0.12 1.97
CA TRP A 72 6.22 -0.59 0.88
C TRP A 72 6.23 0.29 -0.38
N ALA A 73 7.36 0.25 -1.08
CA ALA A 73 7.46 0.62 -2.49
C ALA A 73 7.75 -0.67 -3.26
N ALA A 74 6.85 -1.06 -4.16
CA ALA A 74 6.88 -2.36 -4.80
C ALA A 74 6.38 -2.32 -6.24
N VAL A 75 6.59 -3.42 -6.95
CA VAL A 75 5.98 -3.73 -8.24
C VAL A 75 5.29 -5.10 -8.16
N GLU A 76 4.27 -5.29 -8.97
CA GLU A 76 3.64 -6.60 -9.15
C GLU A 76 4.49 -7.47 -10.09
N VAL A 77 4.64 -8.75 -9.77
CA VAL A 77 5.36 -9.74 -10.58
C VAL A 77 4.51 -10.99 -10.81
N SER A 78 4.75 -11.73 -11.89
CA SER A 78 4.05 -13.00 -12.15
C SER A 78 4.52 -14.13 -11.22
N GLU A 79 5.78 -14.09 -10.79
CA GLU A 79 6.40 -15.07 -9.92
C GLU A 79 7.53 -14.48 -9.07
N PHE A 80 7.79 -15.11 -7.91
CA PHE A 80 8.97 -14.83 -7.11
C PHE A 80 10.15 -15.61 -7.70
N ALA A 81 10.85 -14.99 -8.67
CA ALA A 81 12.09 -15.52 -9.24
C ALA A 81 13.29 -15.21 -8.32
N THR A 82 14.51 -15.26 -8.84
CA THR A 82 15.71 -14.84 -8.09
C THR A 82 15.60 -13.36 -7.72
N ILE A 83 15.28 -13.10 -6.46
CA ILE A 83 15.12 -11.75 -5.91
C ILE A 83 16.48 -11.25 -5.39
N PRO A 84 16.93 -10.05 -5.79
CA PRO A 84 18.11 -9.40 -5.20
C PRO A 84 18.05 -9.36 -3.66
N PRO A 85 19.17 -9.50 -2.95
CA PRO A 85 19.18 -9.53 -1.48
C PRO A 85 18.61 -8.26 -0.81
N GLU A 86 18.61 -7.12 -1.52
CA GLU A 86 18.05 -5.88 -0.99
C GLU A 86 16.52 -5.80 -1.07
N LEU A 87 15.87 -6.74 -1.76
CA LEU A 87 14.42 -6.74 -1.99
C LEU A 87 13.70 -7.80 -1.14
N GLU A 88 12.49 -7.45 -0.74
CA GLU A 88 11.56 -8.31 -0.02
C GLU A 88 10.39 -8.70 -0.92
N THR A 89 9.78 -9.84 -0.62
CA THR A 89 8.56 -10.30 -1.30
C THR A 89 7.36 -10.12 -0.38
N TYR A 90 6.21 -9.85 -0.97
CA TYR A 90 4.93 -9.80 -0.25
C TYR A 90 3.83 -10.40 -1.10
N LEU A 91 3.06 -11.33 -0.54
CA LEU A 91 1.87 -11.87 -1.17
C LEU A 91 0.65 -11.09 -0.68
N LEU A 92 0.14 -10.19 -1.52
CA LEU A 92 -1.14 -9.52 -1.26
C LEU A 92 -2.25 -10.55 -1.49
N PRO A 93 -3.05 -10.89 -0.46
CA PRO A 93 -4.04 -11.97 -0.56
C PRO A 93 -5.13 -11.63 -1.59
N ALA A 94 -5.74 -12.67 -2.15
CA ALA A 94 -6.99 -12.52 -2.87
C ALA A 94 -8.10 -12.17 -1.88
N GLY A 95 -9.09 -11.38 -2.29
CA GLY A 95 -10.16 -10.99 -1.38
C GLY A 95 -10.99 -9.83 -1.89
N LEU A 96 -11.91 -9.40 -1.05
CA LEU A 96 -12.76 -8.24 -1.30
C LEU A 96 -11.99 -6.97 -0.97
N TYR A 97 -11.79 -6.13 -1.98
CA TYR A 97 -11.15 -4.83 -1.82
C TYR A 97 -12.14 -3.71 -2.13
N SER A 98 -12.06 -2.65 -1.35
CA SER A 98 -12.73 -1.39 -1.64
C SER A 98 -11.80 -0.51 -2.47
N VAL A 99 -12.14 -0.31 -3.74
CA VAL A 99 -11.30 0.41 -4.70
C VAL A 99 -11.86 1.79 -4.94
N PHE A 100 -11.02 2.81 -4.75
CA PHE A 100 -11.35 4.22 -4.93
C PHE A 100 -10.48 4.83 -6.01
N LEU A 101 -11.11 5.41 -7.03
CA LEU A 101 -10.38 6.17 -8.04
C LEU A 101 -10.17 7.61 -7.55
N TYR A 102 -8.95 7.91 -7.11
CA TYR A 102 -8.56 9.26 -6.73
C TYR A 102 -8.04 10.04 -7.95
N LYS A 103 -8.63 11.20 -8.21
CA LYS A 103 -8.16 12.18 -9.21
C LYS A 103 -7.92 13.51 -8.50
N GLY A 104 -6.67 13.86 -8.27
CA GLY A 104 -6.31 15.08 -7.56
C GLY A 104 -4.81 15.16 -7.29
N ARG A 105 -4.39 16.22 -6.59
CA ARG A 105 -2.99 16.39 -6.19
C ARG A 105 -2.67 15.42 -5.07
N ALA A 106 -1.46 14.87 -5.05
CA ALA A 106 -1.01 14.01 -3.96
C ALA A 106 -1.06 14.70 -2.59
N ALA A 107 -0.82 16.02 -2.54
CA ALA A 107 -0.90 16.82 -1.31
C ALA A 107 -2.31 16.80 -0.66
N ASP A 108 -3.35 16.68 -1.47
CA ASP A 108 -4.75 16.70 -1.02
C ASP A 108 -5.29 15.30 -0.73
N ALA A 109 -4.50 14.24 -1.01
CA ALA A 109 -4.91 12.86 -0.83
C ALA A 109 -5.21 12.51 0.64
N SER A 110 -4.60 13.24 1.59
CA SER A 110 -4.85 13.04 3.03
C SER A 110 -6.33 13.19 3.41
N ALA A 111 -7.05 14.14 2.80
CA ALA A 111 -8.48 14.32 3.02
C ALA A 111 -9.29 13.13 2.47
N THR A 112 -8.83 12.53 1.37
CA THR A 112 -9.44 11.34 0.78
C THR A 112 -9.28 10.12 1.67
N PHE A 113 -8.08 9.89 2.22
CA PHE A 113 -7.86 8.78 3.16
C PHE A 113 -8.70 8.94 4.44
N LYS A 114 -8.80 10.16 4.99
CA LYS A 114 -9.67 10.44 6.14
C LYS A 114 -11.13 10.12 5.84
N PHE A 115 -11.62 10.45 4.65
CA PHE A 115 -12.98 10.10 4.23
C PHE A 115 -13.18 8.59 4.09
N ILE A 116 -12.24 7.88 3.45
CA ILE A 116 -12.31 6.42 3.24
C ILE A 116 -12.35 5.69 4.58
N LEU A 117 -11.38 5.98 5.45
CA LEU A 117 -11.19 5.25 6.72
C LEU A 117 -12.17 5.69 7.81
N GLY A 118 -12.78 6.87 7.68
CA GLY A 118 -13.79 7.38 8.61
C GLY A 118 -15.23 7.16 8.11
N PRO A 119 -15.88 8.22 7.59
CA PRO A 119 -17.31 8.19 7.30
C PRO A 119 -17.71 7.13 6.28
N TRP A 120 -16.90 6.87 5.25
CA TRP A 120 -17.22 5.84 4.26
C TRP A 120 -17.17 4.44 4.89
N MET A 121 -16.09 4.11 5.62
CA MET A 121 -15.94 2.79 6.26
C MET A 121 -17.09 2.51 7.22
N ALA A 122 -17.44 3.48 8.08
CA ALA A 122 -18.51 3.35 9.07
C ALA A 122 -19.89 3.09 8.44
N GLY A 123 -20.16 3.64 7.25
CA GLY A 123 -21.42 3.45 6.51
C GLY A 123 -21.40 2.30 5.50
N SER A 124 -20.25 1.65 5.27
CA SER A 124 -20.07 0.71 4.17
C SER A 124 -20.71 -0.66 4.40
N GLY A 125 -20.96 -1.03 5.67
CA GLY A 125 -21.38 -2.38 6.04
C GLY A 125 -20.23 -3.41 6.04
N TYR A 126 -19.00 -2.99 5.74
CA TYR A 126 -17.80 -3.82 5.79
C TYR A 126 -16.96 -3.50 7.03
N LYS A 127 -16.04 -4.41 7.36
CA LYS A 127 -14.98 -4.19 8.34
C LYS A 127 -13.64 -4.27 7.63
N LEU A 128 -12.67 -3.49 8.10
CA LEU A 128 -11.29 -3.65 7.67
C LEU A 128 -10.80 -5.03 8.11
N ASP A 129 -10.08 -5.70 7.20
CA ASP A 129 -9.40 -6.94 7.53
C ASP A 129 -8.36 -6.66 8.63
N SER A 130 -8.27 -7.58 9.60
CA SER A 130 -7.24 -7.62 10.63
C SER A 130 -5.92 -8.09 10.04
#